data_AF-A0A934FQF4-F1
#
_entry.id   AF-A0A934FQF4-F1
#
_cell.length_a   1.000
_cell.length_b   1.000
_cell.length_c   1.000
_cell.angle_alpha   90.00
_cell.angle_beta   90.00
_cell.angle_gamma   90.00
#
_symmetry.space_group_name_H-M   'P 1'
#
loop_
_entity.id
_entity.type
_entity.pdbx_description
1 polymer ?
#
loop_
_entity_poly.entity_id
_entity_poly.type
_entity_poly.pdbx_seq_one_letter_code
_entity_poly.pdbx_strand_id
1 'polypeptide(L)'
;MNSNPRLLTGLAAAFAVTALPLGAQSIQSTFTPAHVRGSGMPAVRSSAVALGDMSGDGKLDLVAVHSATDLVSIHDNDGAGVFPYNNTANAAVPDAWDVVTVDLDGLFRRDVVVAQRSPSNSIAIGLSTTAAGAYGFSGQGFATGGDTIAVLEFDVDGDGDRDVAALTRTPNAVVVFRNDGTTLGVIAMTPTTLALPPFPAVNAFCTGDFNGDALPDLAVAFGGIGALAGFLNTTAPRDGAVRRTSRCCRTAAS
;
A
#
# COMPACT_ATOMS: atom_id res chain seq x y z
N MET A 1 -44.62 21.70 -77.70
CA MET A 1 -44.68 23.16 -77.85
C MET A 1 -43.76 23.76 -76.79
N ASN A 2 -42.79 24.60 -77.22
CA ASN A 2 -42.09 25.66 -76.49
C ASN A 2 -41.63 25.44 -75.03
N SER A 3 -40.44 25.84 -74.57
CA SER A 3 -39.29 26.54 -75.14
C SER A 3 -38.32 26.80 -73.99
N ASN A 4 -37.05 26.44 -74.18
CA ASN A 4 -35.83 27.10 -73.69
C ASN A 4 -35.53 27.32 -72.18
N PRO A 5 -34.22 27.37 -71.85
CA PRO A 5 -33.65 27.14 -70.52
C PRO A 5 -33.47 28.43 -69.70
N ARG A 6 -33.30 28.29 -68.39
CA ARG A 6 -32.70 29.34 -67.56
C ARG A 6 -31.64 28.75 -66.65
N LEU A 7 -30.39 29.13 -66.91
CA LEU A 7 -29.33 29.11 -65.92
C LEU A 7 -29.79 29.94 -64.71
N LEU A 8 -29.68 29.36 -63.51
CA LEU A 8 -29.45 30.14 -62.29
C LEU A 8 -28.10 29.72 -61.71
N THR A 9 -27.19 30.68 -61.79
CA THR A 9 -26.00 30.87 -60.97
C THR A 9 -26.32 30.79 -59.48
N GLY A 10 -25.42 30.23 -58.66
CA GLY A 10 -25.34 30.63 -57.24
C GLY A 10 -24.83 29.59 -56.25
N LEU A 11 -23.62 29.85 -55.76
CA LEU A 11 -23.06 29.44 -54.46
C LEU A 11 -22.86 27.94 -54.19
N ALA A 12 -21.64 27.46 -54.46
CA ALA A 12 -21.03 26.44 -53.63
C ALA A 12 -20.78 27.05 -52.24
N ALA A 13 -21.59 26.68 -51.26
CA ALA A 13 -21.27 26.94 -49.85
C ALA A 13 -20.13 26.01 -49.45
N ALA A 14 -18.90 26.49 -49.51
CA ALA A 14 -17.78 25.84 -48.85
C ALA A 14 -18.04 25.89 -47.33
N PHE A 15 -18.47 24.77 -46.75
CA PHE A 15 -18.47 24.57 -45.30
C PHE A 15 -17.00 24.52 -44.86
N ALA A 16 -16.45 25.67 -44.47
CA ALA A 16 -15.24 25.71 -43.67
C ALA A 16 -15.59 25.11 -42.30
N VAL A 17 -15.30 23.82 -42.12
CA VAL A 17 -15.13 23.24 -40.79
C VAL A 17 -13.87 23.88 -40.22
N THR A 18 -14.04 24.99 -39.51
CA THR A 18 -12.96 25.48 -38.65
C THR A 18 -12.81 24.43 -37.55
N ALA A 19 -11.80 23.57 -37.68
CA ALA A 19 -11.34 22.78 -36.56
C ALA A 19 -11.03 23.76 -35.42
N LEU A 20 -11.89 23.79 -34.40
CA LEU A 20 -11.54 24.43 -33.14
C LEU A 20 -10.24 23.74 -32.70
N PRO A 21 -9.18 24.49 -32.35
CA PRO A 21 -8.02 23.85 -31.78
C PRO A 21 -8.51 23.10 -30.54
N LEU A 22 -8.33 21.78 -30.54
CA LEU A 22 -8.40 20.95 -29.34
C LEU A 22 -7.26 21.47 -28.45
N GLY A 23 -7.52 22.56 -27.73
CA GLY A 23 -6.66 23.01 -26.66
C GLY A 23 -6.57 21.84 -25.70
N ALA A 24 -5.38 21.28 -25.53
CA ALA A 24 -5.12 20.31 -24.50
C ALA A 24 -5.58 20.92 -23.17
N GLN A 25 -6.73 20.46 -22.66
CA GLN A 25 -7.15 20.79 -21.31
C GLN A 25 -6.08 20.19 -20.40
N SER A 26 -5.29 21.03 -19.74
CA SER A 26 -4.40 20.55 -18.70
C SER A 26 -5.28 20.00 -17.58
N ILE A 27 -5.26 18.68 -17.41
CA ILE A 27 -5.85 18.07 -16.23
C ILE A 27 -4.95 18.48 -15.06
N GLN A 28 -5.37 19.51 -14.32
CA GLN A 28 -4.70 19.90 -13.10
C GLN A 28 -5.20 19.03 -11.96
N SER A 29 -4.28 18.38 -11.26
CA SER A 29 -4.58 17.69 -10.01
C SER A 29 -4.92 18.74 -8.94
N THR A 30 -6.18 18.82 -8.53
CA THR A 30 -6.63 19.70 -7.44
C THR A 30 -6.85 18.87 -6.18
N PHE A 31 -6.16 19.22 -5.10
CA PHE A 31 -6.42 18.67 -3.77
C PHE A 31 -7.06 19.76 -2.92
N THR A 32 -8.34 19.62 -2.60
CA THR A 32 -8.99 20.49 -1.61
C THR A 32 -8.65 19.99 -0.22
N PRO A 33 -8.27 20.85 0.75
CA PRO A 33 -8.05 20.41 2.12
C PRO A 33 -9.32 19.72 2.67
N ALA A 34 -9.28 18.40 2.82
CA ALA A 34 -10.27 17.69 3.61
C ALA A 34 -10.02 18.00 5.08
N HIS A 35 -11.08 18.06 5.89
CA HIS A 35 -11.04 18.45 7.29
C HIS A 35 -10.29 17.41 8.15
N VAL A 36 -8.96 17.38 8.10
CA VAL A 36 -8.12 16.58 9.00
C VAL A 36 -7.96 17.35 10.32
N ARG A 37 -9.06 17.52 11.03
CA ARG A 37 -9.00 17.55 12.48
C ARG A 37 -9.78 16.36 12.95
N GLY A 38 -9.08 15.29 13.34
CA GLY A 38 -9.60 14.50 14.44
C GLY A 38 -9.74 15.46 15.62
N SER A 39 -10.93 16.06 15.78
CA SER A 39 -11.22 16.90 16.92
C SER A 39 -11.04 16.04 18.16
N GLY A 40 -9.96 16.26 18.91
CA GLY A 40 -9.64 15.48 20.11
C GLY A 40 -8.45 14.51 19.99
N MET A 41 -7.75 14.42 18.85
CA MET A 41 -6.50 13.65 18.80
C MET A 41 -5.45 14.28 19.73
N PRO A 42 -4.86 13.52 20.68
CA PRO A 42 -3.69 13.98 21.41
C PRO A 42 -2.59 14.34 20.41
N ALA A 43 -1.75 15.34 20.72
CA ALA A 43 -0.57 15.62 19.92
C ALA A 43 0.46 14.50 20.11
N VAL A 44 0.27 13.39 19.39
CA VAL A 44 1.16 12.23 19.37
C VAL A 44 1.93 12.19 18.06
N ARG A 45 3.20 11.81 18.14
CA ARG A 45 4.07 11.70 16.98
C ARG A 45 3.70 10.44 16.20
N SER A 46 2.92 10.60 15.15
CA SER A 46 2.63 9.53 14.20
C SER A 46 3.82 9.30 13.27
N SER A 47 4.25 8.05 13.13
CA SER A 47 5.41 7.67 12.30
C SER A 47 5.01 7.14 10.93
N ALA A 48 3.83 6.53 10.82
CA ALA A 48 3.34 5.95 9.57
C ALA A 48 1.81 5.92 9.53
N VAL A 49 1.28 5.85 8.31
CA VAL A 49 -0.15 5.70 8.02
C VAL A 49 -0.37 4.66 6.91
N ALA A 50 -1.51 3.99 6.96
CA ALA A 50 -2.02 3.11 5.91
C ALA A 50 -3.51 3.35 5.67
N LEU A 51 -3.98 2.94 4.49
CA LEU A 51 -5.39 2.98 4.12
C LEU A 51 -5.90 1.58 3.82
N GLY A 52 -7.06 1.24 4.36
CA GLY A 52 -7.75 -0.03 4.10
C GLY A 52 -9.22 0.09 4.46
N ASP A 53 -10.06 -0.77 3.90
CA ASP A 53 -11.45 -0.90 4.36
C ASP A 53 -11.45 -1.77 5.62
N MET A 54 -11.40 -1.10 6.77
CA MET A 54 -11.23 -1.72 8.09
C MET A 54 -12.60 -2.01 8.72
N SER A 55 -13.60 -1.20 8.37
CA SER A 55 -14.99 -1.36 8.79
C SER A 55 -15.77 -2.40 7.95
N GLY A 56 -15.33 -2.67 6.72
CA GLY A 56 -16.01 -3.54 5.76
C GLY A 56 -17.17 -2.86 5.04
N ASP A 57 -17.21 -1.52 5.02
CA ASP A 57 -18.30 -0.73 4.44
C ASP A 57 -18.00 -0.25 3.00
N GLY A 58 -16.86 -0.66 2.45
CA GLY A 58 -16.40 -0.33 1.11
C GLY A 58 -15.66 0.99 1.01
N LYS A 59 -15.44 1.71 2.12
CA LYS A 59 -14.69 2.97 2.15
C LYS A 59 -13.30 2.75 2.73
N LEU A 60 -12.34 3.55 2.26
CA LEU A 60 -11.00 3.52 2.83
C LEU A 60 -10.97 4.25 4.17
N ASP A 61 -10.64 3.52 5.21
CA ASP A 61 -10.38 3.97 6.57
C ASP A 61 -8.88 4.25 6.76
N LEU A 62 -8.54 4.99 7.82
CA LEU A 62 -7.18 5.40 8.12
C LEU A 62 -6.61 4.58 9.30
N VAL A 63 -5.47 3.95 9.09
CA VAL A 63 -4.67 3.36 10.16
C VAL A 63 -3.45 4.22 10.40
N ALA A 64 -3.16 4.56 11.65
CA ALA A 64 -1.99 5.35 12.03
C ALA A 64 -1.22 4.70 13.17
N VAL A 65 0.11 4.72 13.06
CA VAL A 65 1.04 4.28 14.10
C VAL A 65 1.61 5.49 14.83
N HIS A 66 1.61 5.43 16.15
CA HIS A 66 2.12 6.47 17.04
C HIS A 66 3.33 5.97 17.82
N SER A 67 4.51 6.05 17.21
CA SER A 67 5.79 5.61 17.78
C SER A 67 6.14 6.18 19.17
N ALA A 68 5.54 7.30 19.57
CA ALA A 68 5.78 7.91 20.89
C ALA A 68 4.92 7.32 22.01
N THR A 69 3.86 6.58 21.67
CA THR A 69 2.87 6.06 22.62
C THR A 69 2.56 4.59 22.41
N ASP A 70 3.34 3.89 21.58
CA ASP A 70 3.15 2.46 21.27
C ASP A 70 1.71 2.13 20.90
N LEU A 71 1.10 3.01 20.10
CA LEU A 71 -0.32 2.93 19.77
C LEU A 71 -0.53 2.79 18.27
N VAL A 72 -1.43 1.90 17.89
CA VAL A 72 -2.07 1.89 16.59
C VAL A 72 -3.49 2.39 16.77
N SER A 73 -3.86 3.41 15.99
CA SER A 73 -5.22 3.94 15.94
C SER A 73 -5.82 3.69 14.57
N ILE A 74 -7.08 3.25 14.52
CA ILE A 74 -7.85 3.08 13.29
C ILE A 74 -8.99 4.07 13.33
N HIS A 75 -9.20 4.81 12.24
CA HIS A 75 -10.24 5.83 12.14
C HIS A 75 -11.09 5.52 10.91
N ASP A 76 -12.36 5.21 11.16
CA ASP A 76 -13.30 4.92 10.09
C ASP A 76 -13.62 6.20 9.29
N ASN A 77 -13.80 6.04 7.98
CA ASN A 77 -14.18 7.11 7.08
C ASN A 77 -15.70 7.19 6.95
N ASP A 78 -16.26 8.38 7.16
CA ASP A 78 -17.70 8.59 7.00
C ASP A 78 -18.18 8.53 5.53
N GLY A 79 -17.24 8.49 4.57
CA GLY A 79 -17.50 8.47 3.13
C GLY A 79 -17.42 9.84 2.46
N ALA A 80 -17.27 10.91 3.26
CA ALA A 80 -16.94 12.25 2.80
C ALA A 80 -15.43 12.55 2.94
N GLY A 81 -14.62 11.57 3.35
CA GLY A 81 -13.20 11.76 3.64
C GLY A 81 -12.95 12.39 5.01
N VAL A 82 -13.91 12.27 5.93
CA VAL A 82 -13.78 12.70 7.33
C VAL A 82 -13.56 11.46 8.20
N PHE A 83 -12.64 11.58 9.16
CA PHE A 83 -12.20 10.51 10.06
C PHE A 83 -12.54 10.90 11.51
N PRO A 84 -13.72 10.56 12.03
CA PRO A 84 -14.16 10.96 13.36
C PRO A 84 -13.34 10.28 14.46
N TYR A 85 -12.85 11.06 15.44
CA TYR A 85 -12.03 10.55 16.54
C TYR A 85 -12.80 9.62 17.51
N ASN A 86 -14.13 9.65 17.51
CA ASN A 86 -14.95 8.83 18.39
C ASN A 86 -15.17 7.39 17.90
N ASN A 87 -14.70 7.06 16.69
CA ASN A 87 -14.80 5.71 16.13
C ASN A 87 -13.42 5.04 16.05
N THR A 88 -12.60 5.23 17.09
CA THR A 88 -11.22 4.74 17.12
C THR A 88 -11.09 3.38 17.77
N ALA A 89 -10.66 2.37 17.01
CA ALA A 89 -10.02 1.20 17.58
C ALA A 89 -8.58 1.56 17.94
N ASN A 90 -8.25 1.50 19.22
CA ASN A 90 -6.91 1.79 19.73
C ASN A 90 -6.31 0.50 20.28
N ALA A 91 -5.13 0.13 19.79
CA ALA A 91 -4.41 -1.05 20.25
C ALA A 91 -2.99 -0.69 20.66
N ALA A 92 -2.57 -1.20 21.81
CA ALA A 92 -1.20 -1.10 22.26
C ALA A 92 -0.33 -2.07 21.44
N VAL A 93 0.62 -1.53 20.70
CA VAL A 93 1.60 -2.27 19.91
C VAL A 93 2.98 -1.68 20.24
N PRO A 94 3.76 -2.33 21.12
CA PRO A 94 5.09 -1.87 21.48
C PRO A 94 6.00 -1.69 20.27
N ASP A 95 6.84 -0.64 20.33
CA ASP A 95 7.89 -0.36 19.35
C ASP A 95 7.38 -0.14 17.91
N ALA A 96 6.10 0.20 17.76
CA ALA A 96 5.46 0.34 16.46
C ALA A 96 6.07 1.49 15.65
N TRP A 97 6.39 1.22 14.38
CA TRP A 97 7.09 2.18 13.52
C TRP A 97 6.43 2.40 12.16
N ASP A 98 6.12 1.32 11.44
CA ASP A 98 5.48 1.35 10.12
C ASP A 98 4.27 0.41 10.10
N VAL A 99 3.34 0.63 9.16
CA VAL A 99 2.08 -0.14 9.10
C VAL A 99 1.61 -0.37 7.67
N VAL A 100 1.15 -1.59 7.37
CA VAL A 100 0.40 -1.92 6.16
C VAL A 100 -0.96 -2.53 6.53
N THR A 101 -1.91 -2.46 5.62
CA THR A 101 -3.19 -3.17 5.74
C THR A 101 -3.31 -4.18 4.61
N VAL A 102 -3.58 -5.43 4.94
CA VAL A 102 -3.55 -6.56 4.00
C VAL A 102 -4.55 -7.63 4.45
N ASP A 103 -5.16 -8.35 3.52
CA ASP A 103 -5.98 -9.53 3.86
C ASP A 103 -5.05 -10.74 3.91
N LEU A 104 -4.80 -11.27 5.10
CA LEU A 104 -3.89 -12.40 5.30
C LEU A 104 -4.63 -13.70 5.61
N ASP A 105 -5.84 -13.58 6.16
CA ASP A 105 -6.66 -14.74 6.53
C ASP A 105 -7.62 -15.18 5.40
N GLY A 106 -7.68 -14.45 4.29
CA GLY A 106 -8.49 -14.77 3.12
C GLY A 106 -9.99 -14.54 3.35
N LEU A 107 -10.37 -13.80 4.40
CA LEU A 107 -11.77 -13.52 4.72
C LEU A 107 -12.26 -12.19 4.12
N PHE A 108 -11.49 -11.60 3.18
CA PHE A 108 -11.81 -10.32 2.53
C PHE A 108 -11.94 -9.17 3.52
N ARG A 109 -11.24 -9.26 4.65
CA ARG A 109 -11.15 -8.22 5.67
C ARG A 109 -9.70 -7.78 5.77
N ARG A 110 -9.48 -6.49 5.95
CA ARG A 110 -8.12 -5.97 6.09
C ARG A 110 -7.61 -6.22 7.52
N ASP A 111 -6.54 -6.98 7.61
CA ASP A 111 -5.68 -7.09 8.79
C ASP A 111 -4.67 -5.95 8.83
N VAL A 112 -4.14 -5.68 10.01
CA VAL A 112 -3.11 -4.67 10.24
C VAL A 112 -1.79 -5.36 10.49
N VAL A 113 -0.75 -5.01 9.74
CA VAL A 113 0.61 -5.50 10.00
C VAL A 113 1.50 -4.33 10.37
N VAL A 114 2.16 -4.43 11.52
CA VAL A 114 2.95 -3.35 12.11
C VAL A 114 4.40 -3.79 12.21
N ALA A 115 5.31 -2.98 11.67
CA ALA A 115 6.74 -3.10 11.92
C ALA A 115 7.04 -2.71 13.38
N GLN A 116 7.72 -3.59 14.11
CA GLN A 116 8.17 -3.31 15.47
C GLN A 116 9.70 -3.22 15.53
N ARG A 117 10.20 -2.06 15.94
CA ARG A 117 11.63 -1.79 16.08
C ARG A 117 12.25 -2.53 17.25
N SER A 118 13.56 -2.36 17.42
CA SER A 118 14.24 -2.81 18.63
C SER A 118 13.62 -2.16 19.88
N PRO A 119 13.31 -2.93 20.95
CA PRO A 119 13.74 -4.31 21.18
C PRO A 119 12.85 -5.43 20.61
N SER A 120 11.62 -5.15 20.17
CA SER A 120 10.70 -6.19 19.68
C SER A 120 11.23 -6.96 18.45
N ASN A 121 11.84 -6.28 17.47
CA ASN A 121 12.48 -6.89 16.29
C ASN A 121 11.57 -7.91 15.56
N SER A 122 10.35 -7.49 15.27
CA SER A 122 9.28 -8.35 14.76
C SER A 122 8.29 -7.57 13.89
N ILE A 123 7.34 -8.30 13.28
CA ILE A 123 6.08 -7.74 12.82
C ILE A 123 4.94 -8.21 13.73
N ALA A 124 4.04 -7.30 14.11
CA ALA A 124 2.80 -7.66 14.82
C ALA A 124 1.63 -7.67 13.85
N ILE A 125 0.71 -8.63 14.02
CA ILE A 125 -0.49 -8.76 13.19
C ILE A 125 -1.74 -8.53 14.04
N GLY A 126 -2.54 -7.55 13.63
CA GLY A 126 -3.87 -7.23 14.16
C GLY A 126 -4.93 -7.85 13.27
N LEU A 127 -5.60 -8.89 13.78
CA LEU A 127 -6.70 -9.55 13.10
C LEU A 127 -8.00 -8.77 13.26
N SER A 128 -8.74 -8.64 12.17
CA SER A 128 -10.13 -8.21 12.22
C SER A 128 -11.02 -9.36 12.72
N THR A 129 -11.43 -9.32 13.99
CA THR A 129 -12.15 -10.44 14.64
C THR A 129 -13.67 -10.24 14.71
N THR A 130 -14.20 -9.06 14.37
CA THR A 130 -15.64 -8.75 14.40
C THR A 130 -16.05 -7.82 13.26
N ALA A 131 -17.36 -7.67 13.04
CA ALA A 131 -17.90 -6.62 12.18
C ALA A 131 -17.60 -5.24 12.79
N ALA A 132 -16.84 -4.43 12.05
CA ALA A 132 -16.40 -3.06 12.31
C ALA A 132 -15.72 -2.76 13.67
N GLY A 133 -14.43 -2.40 13.62
CA GLY A 133 -13.81 -1.55 14.65
C GLY A 133 -13.15 -2.24 15.86
N ALA A 134 -13.01 -3.58 15.89
CA ALA A 134 -12.23 -4.25 16.94
C ALA A 134 -11.15 -5.16 16.37
N TYR A 135 -9.90 -4.74 16.56
CA TYR A 135 -8.70 -5.46 16.14
C TYR A 135 -8.05 -6.16 17.34
N GLY A 136 -7.89 -7.48 17.23
CA GLY A 136 -7.12 -8.27 18.17
C GLY A 136 -5.71 -8.46 17.64
N PHE A 137 -4.72 -7.84 18.27
CA PHE A 137 -3.32 -8.12 17.94
C PHE A 137 -2.92 -9.46 18.54
N SER A 138 -2.45 -10.38 17.69
CA SER A 138 -1.85 -11.63 18.16
C SER A 138 -0.58 -11.26 18.92
N GLY A 139 -0.55 -11.51 20.23
CA GLY A 139 0.57 -11.11 21.11
C GLY A 139 1.90 -11.82 20.84
N GLN A 140 2.02 -12.58 19.74
CA GLN A 140 3.28 -13.18 19.27
C GLN A 140 3.56 -12.57 17.89
N GLY A 141 4.47 -11.60 17.85
CA GLY A 141 4.97 -11.06 16.59
C GLY A 141 5.78 -12.09 15.83
N PHE A 142 5.83 -11.99 14.50
CA PHE A 142 6.73 -12.80 13.68
C PHE A 142 8.12 -12.18 13.72
N ALA A 143 9.09 -12.93 14.24
CA ALA A 143 10.45 -12.43 14.40
C ALA A 143 11.09 -12.15 13.03
N THR A 144 11.65 -10.96 12.87
CA THR A 144 12.46 -10.59 11.69
C THR A 144 13.96 -10.78 11.96
N GLY A 145 14.35 -10.86 13.23
CA GLY A 145 15.75 -11.01 13.64
C GLY A 145 16.56 -9.71 13.60
N GLY A 146 15.91 -8.55 13.46
CA GLY A 146 16.58 -7.25 13.49
C GLY A 146 15.65 -6.04 13.64
N ASP A 147 16.25 -4.85 13.80
CA ASP A 147 15.53 -3.58 13.97
C ASP A 147 14.64 -3.31 12.75
N THR A 148 13.34 -3.57 12.86
CA THR A 148 12.39 -3.58 11.73
C THR A 148 11.82 -2.19 11.51
N ILE A 149 12.14 -1.59 10.37
CA ILE A 149 11.91 -0.16 10.11
C ILE A 149 10.87 0.13 9.04
N ALA A 150 10.48 -0.88 8.26
CA ALA A 150 9.47 -0.72 7.22
C ALA A 150 8.83 -2.07 6.90
N VAL A 151 7.57 -2.02 6.48
CA VAL A 151 6.80 -3.18 6.00
C VAL A 151 6.09 -2.87 4.68
N LEU A 152 5.92 -3.87 3.83
CA LEU A 152 5.09 -3.80 2.64
C LEU A 152 4.33 -5.12 2.42
N GLU A 153 3.25 -5.05 1.65
CA GLU A 153 2.49 -6.23 1.20
C GLU A 153 2.64 -6.39 -0.32
N PHE A 154 2.67 -7.63 -0.79
CA PHE A 154 2.82 -7.99 -2.20
C PHE A 154 2.53 -9.49 -2.38
N ASP A 155 2.41 -9.95 -3.62
CA ASP A 155 2.18 -11.36 -3.97
C ASP A 155 3.48 -11.90 -4.61
N VAL A 156 4.32 -12.59 -3.83
CA VAL A 156 5.70 -12.96 -4.19
C VAL A 156 5.75 -14.08 -5.21
N ASP A 157 4.78 -14.97 -5.25
CA ASP A 157 4.77 -16.14 -6.14
C ASP A 157 3.60 -16.14 -7.13
N GLY A 158 2.78 -15.09 -7.13
CA GLY A 158 1.72 -14.87 -8.10
C GLY A 158 0.49 -15.76 -7.87
N ASP A 159 0.33 -16.36 -6.68
CA ASP A 159 -0.79 -17.25 -6.38
C ASP A 159 -2.07 -16.48 -5.97
N GLY A 160 -1.95 -15.17 -5.76
CA GLY A 160 -3.04 -14.26 -5.43
C GLY A 160 -3.21 -14.03 -3.94
N ASP A 161 -2.52 -14.80 -3.09
CA ASP A 161 -2.46 -14.57 -1.66
C ASP A 161 -1.42 -13.49 -1.36
N ARG A 162 -1.71 -12.62 -0.38
CA ARG A 162 -0.83 -11.50 -0.05
C ARG A 162 0.18 -11.92 1.00
N ASP A 163 1.44 -11.67 0.68
CA ASP A 163 2.60 -11.81 1.55
C ASP A 163 2.97 -10.48 2.21
N VAL A 164 3.87 -10.57 3.18
CA VAL A 164 4.44 -9.42 3.87
C VAL A 164 5.96 -9.45 3.75
N ALA A 165 6.59 -8.32 3.44
CA ALA A 165 8.02 -8.16 3.63
C ALA A 165 8.34 -7.12 4.69
N ALA A 166 9.42 -7.35 5.44
CA ALA A 166 9.94 -6.48 6.47
C ALA A 166 11.39 -6.11 6.19
N LEU A 167 11.72 -4.81 6.28
CA LEU A 167 13.08 -4.30 6.11
C LEU A 167 13.73 -4.09 7.49
N THR A 168 14.93 -4.64 7.70
CA THR A 168 15.67 -4.54 8.97
C THR A 168 16.97 -3.74 8.83
N ARG A 169 17.36 -2.96 9.85
CA ARG A 169 18.61 -2.16 9.88
C ARG A 169 19.81 -2.83 10.57
N THR A 170 19.57 -3.86 11.38
CA THR A 170 20.63 -4.57 12.13
C THR A 170 20.20 -6.03 12.38
N PRO A 171 20.62 -7.00 11.53
CA PRO A 171 21.38 -6.83 10.30
C PRO A 171 20.53 -6.18 9.18
N ASN A 172 21.18 -5.68 8.13
CA ASN A 172 20.47 -5.25 6.92
C ASN A 172 19.92 -6.48 6.20
N ALA A 173 18.60 -6.64 6.21
CA ALA A 173 17.94 -7.72 5.51
C ALA A 173 16.54 -7.30 5.06
N VAL A 174 16.02 -8.02 4.09
CA VAL A 174 14.57 -8.10 3.85
C VAL A 174 14.11 -9.48 4.27
N VAL A 175 13.13 -9.54 5.16
CA VAL A 175 12.50 -10.80 5.59
C VAL A 175 11.13 -10.87 4.92
N VAL A 176 10.94 -11.86 4.06
CA VAL A 176 9.67 -12.12 3.38
C VAL A 176 8.92 -13.20 4.15
N PHE A 177 7.72 -12.89 4.59
CA PHE A 177 6.78 -13.79 5.24
C PHE A 177 5.74 -14.23 4.21
N ARG A 178 5.98 -15.38 3.59
CA ARG A 178 5.08 -15.92 2.56
C ARG A 178 3.82 -16.51 3.18
N ASN A 179 2.66 -16.13 2.68
CA ASN A 179 1.34 -16.58 3.09
C ASN A 179 0.74 -17.46 1.99
N ASP A 180 0.75 -18.78 2.19
CA ASP A 180 0.30 -19.74 1.16
C ASP A 180 -1.24 -19.84 1.05
N GLY A 181 -2.01 -19.03 1.81
CA GLY A 181 -3.48 -18.95 1.81
C GLY A 181 -4.26 -20.25 1.98
N THR A 182 -3.59 -21.34 2.38
CA THR A 182 -4.13 -22.69 2.27
C THR A 182 -5.37 -22.97 3.13
N THR A 183 -5.58 -22.17 4.18
CA THR A 183 -6.71 -22.34 5.11
C THR A 183 -7.31 -20.98 5.45
N LEU A 184 -8.56 -20.75 5.04
CA LEU A 184 -9.31 -19.54 5.38
C LEU A 184 -9.41 -19.34 6.90
N GLY A 185 -9.19 -18.11 7.35
CA GLY A 185 -9.19 -17.74 8.76
C GLY A 185 -7.91 -18.09 9.52
N VAL A 186 -6.87 -18.61 8.83
CA VAL A 186 -5.60 -18.99 9.45
C VAL A 186 -4.46 -18.23 8.80
N ILE A 187 -3.73 -17.46 9.61
CA ILE A 187 -2.47 -16.86 9.19
C ILE A 187 -1.34 -17.85 9.47
N ALA A 188 -0.75 -18.39 8.41
CA ALA A 188 0.43 -19.24 8.47
C ALA A 188 1.48 -18.69 7.52
N MET A 189 2.52 -18.06 8.08
CA MET A 189 3.57 -17.43 7.30
C MET A 189 4.89 -18.18 7.40
N THR A 190 5.58 -18.33 6.27
CA THR A 190 6.92 -18.92 6.20
C THR A 190 7.97 -17.83 5.95
N PRO A 191 8.89 -17.55 6.89
CA PRO A 191 9.89 -16.51 6.70
C PRO A 191 11.05 -16.97 5.81
N THR A 192 11.48 -16.09 4.91
CA THR A 192 12.71 -16.21 4.11
C THR A 192 13.51 -14.91 4.24
N THR A 193 14.78 -15.02 4.62
CA THR A 193 15.66 -13.86 4.81
C THR A 193 16.56 -13.65 3.60
N LEU A 194 16.42 -12.48 2.96
CA LEU A 194 17.34 -11.97 1.97
C LEU A 194 18.36 -11.05 2.63
N ALA A 195 19.62 -11.50 2.69
CA ALA A 195 20.72 -10.66 3.16
C ALA A 195 20.98 -9.53 2.15
N LEU A 196 21.01 -8.29 2.64
CA LEU A 196 21.31 -7.13 1.80
C LEU A 196 22.82 -6.87 1.76
N PRO A 197 23.32 -6.18 0.71
CA PRO A 197 24.68 -5.67 0.70
C PRO A 197 24.99 -4.89 1.98
N PRO A 198 26.23 -4.97 2.49
CA PRO A 198 26.63 -4.39 3.78
C PRO A 198 26.82 -2.86 3.70
N PHE A 199 25.93 -2.15 3.00
CA PHE A 199 25.93 -0.70 2.92
C PHE A 199 25.26 -0.09 4.16
N PRO A 200 25.72 1.08 4.62
CA PRO A 200 25.11 1.73 5.76
C PRO A 200 23.71 2.26 5.44
N ALA A 201 22.83 2.20 6.45
CA ALA A 201 21.53 2.87 6.48
C ALA A 201 20.57 2.47 5.34
N VAL A 202 19.99 1.27 5.41
CA VAL A 202 18.76 0.97 4.65
C VAL A 202 17.64 1.92 5.10
N ASN A 203 16.91 2.47 4.13
CA ASN A 203 15.93 3.52 4.39
C ASN A 203 14.55 3.22 3.81
N ALA A 204 14.49 2.57 2.67
CA ALA A 204 13.24 2.35 1.97
C ALA A 204 13.39 1.13 1.09
N PHE A 205 12.26 0.52 0.81
CA PHE A 205 12.15 -0.56 -0.14
C PHE A 205 10.80 -0.49 -0.83
N CYS A 206 10.74 -1.04 -2.03
CA CYS A 206 9.53 -1.12 -2.82
C CYS A 206 9.56 -2.35 -3.71
N THR A 207 8.39 -2.75 -4.16
CA THR A 207 8.25 -3.86 -5.10
C THR A 207 7.64 -3.39 -6.41
N GLY A 208 7.91 -4.14 -7.47
CA GLY A 208 7.34 -3.93 -8.79
C GLY A 208 7.97 -4.86 -9.80
N ASP A 209 7.23 -5.19 -10.86
CA ASP A 209 7.76 -6.00 -11.96
C ASP A 209 8.68 -5.13 -12.84
N PHE A 210 10.00 -5.27 -12.68
CA PHE A 210 10.99 -4.48 -13.41
C PHE A 210 11.44 -5.15 -14.71
N ASN A 211 11.27 -6.47 -14.82
CA ASN A 211 11.75 -7.27 -15.94
C ASN A 211 10.65 -7.77 -16.89
N GLY A 212 9.37 -7.60 -16.54
CA GLY A 212 8.20 -7.98 -17.31
C GLY A 212 7.75 -9.44 -17.15
N ASP A 213 8.26 -10.18 -16.15
CA ASP A 213 7.87 -11.58 -15.89
C ASP A 213 6.60 -11.72 -15.05
N ALA A 214 6.03 -10.58 -14.64
CA ALA A 214 4.81 -10.45 -13.86
C ALA A 214 4.88 -11.01 -12.43
N LEU A 215 6.09 -11.33 -11.94
CA LEU A 215 6.38 -11.42 -10.52
C LEU A 215 6.92 -10.07 -10.01
N PRO A 216 6.61 -9.67 -8.77
CA PRO A 216 7.15 -8.44 -8.21
C PRO A 216 8.63 -8.61 -7.86
N ASP A 217 9.49 -7.80 -8.45
CA ASP A 217 10.89 -7.61 -8.06
C ASP A 217 10.98 -6.65 -6.86
N LEU A 218 12.15 -6.60 -6.22
CA LEU A 218 12.41 -5.78 -5.04
C LEU A 218 13.49 -4.72 -5.33
N ALA A 219 13.27 -3.47 -4.92
CA ALA A 219 14.28 -2.43 -4.88
C ALA A 219 14.47 -1.91 -3.45
N VAL A 220 15.72 -1.67 -3.04
CA VAL A 220 16.11 -1.18 -1.71
C VAL A 220 17.01 0.04 -1.83
N ALA A 221 16.73 1.07 -1.03
CA ALA A 221 17.49 2.31 -0.97
C ALA A 221 18.35 2.43 0.29
N PHE A 222 19.58 2.91 0.09
CA PHE A 222 20.59 3.09 1.13
C PHE A 222 20.91 4.59 1.29
N GLY A 223 20.45 5.19 2.38
CA GLY A 223 20.49 6.64 2.59
C GLY A 223 21.87 7.23 2.87
N GLY A 224 22.83 6.42 3.31
CA GLY A 224 24.17 6.90 3.67
C GLY A 224 25.09 7.14 2.48
N ILE A 225 24.78 6.56 1.32
CA ILE A 225 25.70 6.53 0.16
C ILE A 225 25.00 6.82 -1.17
N GLY A 226 23.69 7.06 -1.18
CA GLY A 226 22.92 7.27 -2.42
C GLY A 226 22.88 6.04 -3.32
N ALA A 227 22.99 4.84 -2.75
CA ALA A 227 22.94 3.59 -3.50
C ALA A 227 21.52 3.00 -3.53
N LEU A 228 21.25 2.26 -4.60
CA LEU A 228 20.06 1.45 -4.81
C LEU A 228 20.50 0.03 -5.14
N ALA A 229 19.83 -0.98 -4.60
CA ALA A 229 19.98 -2.37 -5.00
C ALA A 229 18.65 -2.89 -5.53
N GLY A 230 18.66 -3.53 -6.69
CA GLY A 230 17.52 -4.24 -7.27
C GLY A 230 17.75 -5.75 -7.17
N PHE A 231 16.69 -6.50 -6.85
CA PHE A 231 16.69 -7.95 -6.70
C PHE A 231 15.55 -8.50 -7.56
N LEU A 232 15.89 -9.33 -8.54
CA LEU A 232 14.88 -9.99 -9.37
C LEU A 232 14.24 -11.13 -8.62
N ASN A 233 12.91 -11.23 -8.71
CA ASN A 233 12.17 -12.32 -8.11
C ASN A 233 12.19 -13.54 -9.03
N THR A 234 12.78 -14.62 -8.56
CA THR A 234 12.87 -15.89 -9.30
C THR A 234 12.03 -16.99 -8.66
N THR A 235 11.05 -16.62 -7.85
CA THR A 235 10.14 -17.58 -7.21
C THR A 235 9.36 -18.31 -8.29
N ALA A 236 9.24 -19.64 -8.18
CA ALA A 236 8.48 -20.41 -9.15
C ALA A 236 6.98 -20.09 -8.97
N PRO A 237 6.25 -19.67 -10.04
CA PRO A 237 4.83 -19.40 -9.92
C PRO A 237 4.07 -20.65 -9.48
N ARG A 238 3.17 -20.51 -8.50
CA ARG A 238 2.21 -21.57 -8.17
C ARG A 238 1.14 -21.56 -9.25
N ASP A 239 1.02 -22.66 -10.00
CA ASP A 239 -0.05 -22.92 -10.97
C ASP A 239 -0.24 -21.94 -12.15
N GLY A 240 0.84 -21.35 -12.67
CA GLY A 240 0.90 -20.85 -14.06
C GLY A 240 -0.02 -19.67 -14.43
N ALA A 241 -0.68 -19.02 -13.47
CA ALA A 241 -1.62 -17.93 -13.70
C ALA A 241 -1.09 -16.59 -13.13
N VAL A 242 -0.14 -15.97 -13.82
CA VAL A 242 0.45 -14.71 -13.32
C VAL A 242 -0.54 -13.54 -13.49
N ARG A 243 -0.98 -12.94 -12.37
CA ARG A 243 -1.80 -11.73 -12.36
C ARG A 243 -0.92 -10.51 -12.10
N ARG A 244 -0.87 -9.60 -13.08
CA ARG A 244 -0.11 -8.34 -12.98
C ARG A 244 -0.67 -7.46 -11.87
N THR A 245 0.10 -7.25 -10.80
CA THR A 245 -0.17 -6.16 -9.85
C THR A 245 1.03 -5.23 -9.77
N SER A 246 0.79 -3.95 -10.09
CA SER A 246 1.75 -2.87 -9.94
C SER A 246 1.29 -1.97 -8.80
N ARG A 247 2.07 -1.74 -7.74
CA ARG A 247 1.94 -0.51 -6.92
C ARG A 247 3.04 -0.26 -5.85
N CYS A 248 3.54 0.99 -5.94
CA CYS A 248 3.92 2.01 -4.94
C CYS A 248 5.05 1.81 -3.91
N CYS A 249 6.00 2.77 -3.91
CA CYS A 249 7.09 2.92 -2.93
C CYS A 249 6.61 3.30 -1.53
N ARG A 250 7.31 2.79 -0.49
CA ARG A 250 7.23 3.25 0.90
C ARG A 250 8.58 3.78 1.37
N THR A 251 8.58 4.99 1.93
CA THR A 251 9.74 5.61 2.57
C THR A 251 9.67 5.39 4.07
N ALA A 252 10.72 4.85 4.72
CA ALA A 252 10.74 4.86 6.19
C ALA A 252 10.83 6.31 6.68
N ALA A 253 9.98 6.67 7.64
CA ALA A 253 10.07 7.97 8.31
C ALA A 253 11.43 8.09 9.01
N SER A 254 12.08 9.24 8.82
CA SER A 254 13.39 9.60 9.38
C SER A 254 13.33 9.88 10.87
#